data_AF-A0A7W8PFI3-F1
#
_entry.id   AF-A0A7W8PFI3-F1
#
_cell.length_a   1.000
_cell.length_b   1.000
_cell.length_c   1.000
_cell.angle_alpha   90.00
_cell.angle_beta   90.00
_cell.angle_gamma   90.00
#
_symmetry.space_group_name_H-M   'P 1'
#
loop_
_entity.id
_entity.type
_entity.pdbx_description
1 polymer ?
#
loop_
_entity_poly.entity_id
_entity_poly.type
_entity_poly.pdbx_seq_one_letter_code
_entity_poly.pdbx_strand_id
1 'polypeptide(L)' 'SSMAPNWNISLFHYRNQGADYSSILVGIQVPGSDHAAFERFIETLGYPCWEETKNPVYRLFLA' A
#
# COMPACT_ATOMS: atom_id res chain seq x y z
N SER A 1 -13.14 1.20 7.46
CA SER A 1 -12.01 1.11 8.42
C SER A 1 -11.09 2.30 8.22
N SER A 2 -10.54 2.88 9.29
CA SER A 2 -9.56 3.97 9.21
C SER A 2 -8.16 3.44 9.52
N MET A 3 -7.15 3.95 8.82
CA MET A 3 -5.75 3.55 9.01
C MET A 3 -5.27 3.92 10.43
N ALA A 4 -4.43 3.08 11.04
CA ALA A 4 -3.89 3.37 12.37
C ALA A 4 -2.97 4.60 12.32
N PRO A 5 -3.05 5.51 13.31
CA PRO A 5 -2.31 6.78 13.30
C PRO A 5 -0.78 6.60 13.40
N ASN A 6 -0.32 5.43 13.83
CA ASN A 6 1.10 5.07 13.94
C ASN A 6 1.66 4.41 12.66
N TRP A 7 0.85 4.17 11.63
CA TRP A 7 1.32 3.63 10.36
C TRP A 7 1.69 4.78 9.43
N ASN A 8 2.99 4.93 9.18
CA ASN A 8 3.50 6.05 8.39
C ASN A 8 3.41 5.74 6.89
N ILE A 9 2.90 6.68 6.10
CA ILE A 9 2.87 6.57 4.64
C ILE A 9 4.21 7.08 4.11
N SER A 10 5.04 6.18 3.57
CA SER A 10 6.35 6.51 3.02
C SER A 10 6.30 6.82 1.52
N LEU A 11 5.27 6.32 0.81
CA LEU A 11 5.09 6.54 -0.63
C LEU A 11 3.61 6.62 -0.95
N PHE A 12 3.23 7.58 -1.78
CA PHE A 12 1.89 7.65 -2.35
C PHE A 12 1.98 8.02 -3.83
N HIS A 13 1.70 7.06 -4.70
CA HIS A 13 1.67 7.26 -6.15
C HIS A 13 0.28 6.93 -6.68
N TYR A 14 -0.40 7.96 -7.18
CA TYR A 14 -1.71 7.84 -7.80
C TYR A 14 -1.58 8.11 -9.29
N ARG A 15 -2.01 7.15 -10.12
CA ARG A 15 -2.07 7.34 -11.57
C ARG A 15 -3.50 7.17 -12.04
N ASN A 16 -4.08 8.27 -12.53
CA ASN A 16 -5.34 8.24 -13.27
C ASN A 16 -5.02 8.14 -14.76
N GLN A 17 -5.45 7.05 -15.41
CA GLN A 17 -5.44 6.92 -16.87
C GLN A 17 -6.90 6.90 -17.27
N GLY A 18 -7.39 7.97 -17.90
CA GLY A 18 -8.82 8.12 -18.21
C GLY A 18 -9.42 6.86 -18.87
N ALA A 19 -10.65 6.54 -18.42
CA ALA A 19 -11.46 5.33 -18.63
C ALA A 19 -11.12 4.13 -17.72
N ASP A 20 -11.89 4.05 -16.64
CA ASP A 20 -12.27 2.88 -15.83
C ASP A 20 -11.20 2.13 -15.01
N TYR A 21 -9.92 2.47 -15.09
CA TYR A 21 -8.90 1.87 -14.23
C TYR A 21 -8.01 2.93 -13.56
N SER A 22 -8.08 2.97 -12.23
CA SER A 22 -7.15 3.72 -11.38
C SER A 22 -6.44 2.76 -10.44
N SER A 23 -5.12 2.82 -10.41
CA SER A 23 -4.30 2.05 -9.47
C SER A 23 -3.54 3.01 -8.57
N ILE A 24 -3.49 2.66 -7.29
CA ILE A 24 -2.74 3.41 -6.28
C ILE A 24 -1.63 2.50 -5.78
N LEU A 25 -0.41 3.00 -5.81
CA LEU A 25 0.71 2.38 -5.13
C LEU A 25 0.96 3.16 -3.85
N VAL A 26 0.92 2.46 -2.71
CA VAL A 26 1.14 3.06 -1.40
C VAL A 26 2.24 2.26 -0.69
N GLY A 27 3.25 2.97 -0.21
CA GLY A 27 4.24 2.44 0.72
C GLY A 27 3.84 2.79 2.14
N ILE A 28 3.70 1.78 3.00
CA ILE A 28 3.33 1.96 4.40
C ILE A 28 4.40 1.33 5.27
N GLN A 29 4.94 2.10 6.20
CA GLN A 29 5.85 1.61 7.23
C GLN A 29 5.04 1.11 8.42
N VAL A 30 4.99 -0.22 8.55
CA VAL A 30 4.26 -0.91 9.61
C VAL A 30 5.27 -1.53 10.58
N PRO A 31 5.17 -1.28 11.89
CA PRO A 31 5.97 -2.00 12.88
C PRO A 31 5.78 -3.52 12.73
N GLY A 32 6.84 -4.31 12.97
CA GLY A 32 6.75 -5.77 12.84
C GLY A 32 5.63 -6.41 13.68
N SER A 33 5.34 -5.83 14.86
CA SER A 33 4.25 -6.25 15.74
C SER A 33 2.85 -6.09 15.15
N ASP A 34 2.70 -5.18 14.19
CA ASP A 34 1.40 -4.73 13.68
C ASP A 34 1.05 -5.37 12.33
N HIS A 35 1.93 -6.21 11.76
CA HIS A 35 1.71 -6.85 10.45
C HIS A 35 0.37 -7.58 10.36
N ALA A 36 0.01 -8.38 11.37
CA ALA A 36 -1.25 -9.11 11.38
C ALA A 36 -2.48 -8.19 11.45
N ALA A 37 -2.36 -7.04 12.12
CA ALA A 37 -3.42 -6.04 12.15
C ALA A 37 -3.52 -5.29 10.81
N PHE A 38 -2.38 -5.06 10.16
CA PHE A 38 -2.30 -4.44 8.86
C PHE A 38 -2.90 -5.31 7.75
N GLU A 39 -2.58 -6.61 7.71
CA GLU A 39 -3.18 -7.55 6.75
C GLU A 39 -4.71 -7.55 6.84
N ARG A 40 -5.25 -7.67 8.07
CA ARG A 40 -6.70 -7.58 8.31
C ARG A 40 -7.28 -6.25 7.86
N PHE A 41 -6.57 -5.15 8.09
CA PHE A 41 -7.00 -3.84 7.64
C PHE A 41 -7.11 -3.76 6.11
N ILE A 42 -6.13 -4.28 5.38
CA ILE A 42 -6.14 -4.34 3.91
C ILE A 42 -7.34 -5.15 3.40
N GLU A 43 -7.63 -6.30 4.02
CA GLU A 43 -8.80 -7.11 3.69
C GLU A 43 -10.12 -6.33 3.87
N THR A 44 -10.19 -5.41 4.85
CA THR A 44 -11.39 -4.59 5.06
C THR A 44 -11.60 -3.47 4.02
N LEU A 45 -10.61 -3.17 3.17
CA LEU A 45 -10.72 -2.10 2.18
C LEU A 45 -11.63 -2.48 1.00
N GLY A 46 -11.85 -3.79 0.77
CA GLY A 46 -12.74 -4.27 -0.29
C GLY A 46 -12.22 -4.07 -1.72
N TYR A 47 -10.96 -3.68 -1.88
CA TYR A 47 -10.28 -3.54 -3.17
C TYR A 47 -9.25 -4.65 -3.36
N PRO A 48 -9.03 -5.12 -4.60
CA PRO A 48 -7.89 -5.99 -4.89
C PRO A 48 -6.59 -5.29 -4.50
N CYS A 49 -5.85 -5.89 -3.58
CA CYS A 49 -4.54 -5.40 -3.13
C CYS A 49 -3.48 -6.45 -3.44
N TRP A 50 -2.29 -6.02 -3.84
CA TRP A 50 -1.16 -6.91 -4.12
C TRP A 50 0.06 -6.49 -3.30
N GLU A 51 0.73 -7.46 -2.67
CA GLU A 51 1.97 -7.18 -1.95
C GLU A 51 3.12 -7.01 -2.95
N GLU A 52 3.64 -5.80 -3.05
CA GLU A 52 4.74 -5.45 -3.94
C GLU A 52 6.08 -5.21 -3.20
N THR A 53 6.13 -5.45 -1.89
CA THR A 53 7.28 -5.17 -1.01
C THR A 53 8.59 -5.80 -1.50
N LYS A 54 8.51 -7.00 -2.10
CA LYS A 54 9.69 -7.74 -2.58
C LYS A 54 10.02 -7.50 -4.05
N ASN A 55 9.21 -6.73 -4.78
CA ASN A 55 9.42 -6.54 -6.21
C ASN A 55 10.71 -5.72 -6.46
N PRO A 56 11.69 -6.30 -7.18
CA PRO A 56 13.01 -5.69 -7.37
C PRO A 56 12.96 -4.41 -8.20
N VAL A 57 11.94 -4.23 -9.03
CA VAL A 57 11.76 -3.03 -9.87
C VAL A 57 11.53 -1.80 -9.00
N TYR A 58 10.78 -1.91 -7.90
CA TYR A 58 10.56 -0.77 -7.01
C TYR A 58 11.83 -0.27 -6.33
N ARG A 59 12.78 -1.16 -6.02
CA ARG A 59 14.12 -0.76 -5.52
C ARG A 59 14.97 -0.03 -6.55
N LEU A 60 14.69 -0.23 -7.84
CA LEU A 60 15.45 0.37 -8.94
C LEU A 60 14.92 1.76 -9.35
N PHE A 61 13.62 2.03 -9.13
CA PHE A 61 12.96 3.22 -9.66
C PHE A 61 12.34 4.17 -8.61
N LEU A 62 12.33 3.81 -7.32
CA LEU A 62 11.79 4.65 -6.24
C LEU A 62 12.87 5.17 -5.28
N ALA A 63 14.01 5.63 -5.82
CA ALA A 63 15.11 6.19 -5.03
C ALA A 63 14.69 7.34 -4.10
#